data_AF-A0A1V3J1P5-F1
#
_entry.id   AF-A0A1V3J1P5-F1
#
_cell.length_a   1.000
_cell.length_b   1.000
_cell.length_c   1.000
_cell.angle_alpha   90.00
_cell.angle_beta   90.00
_cell.angle_gamma   90.00
#
_symmetry.space_group_name_H-M   'P 1'
#
loop_
_entity.id
_entity.type
_entity.pdbx_description
1 polymer ?
#
loop_
_entity_poly.entity_id
_entity_poly.type
_entity_poly.pdbx_seq_one_letter_code
_entity_poly.pdbx_strand_id
1 'polypeptide(L)' 'MLKDIISGLLSLPLSILWIIAPMYAAYCDFQKGNFFLALFDYAFFPLGAIRSILFLLGVI' A
#
# COMPACT_ATOMS: atom_id res chain seq x y z
N MET A 1 -22.19 5.95 -20.17
CA MET A 1 -22.91 6.25 -18.91
C MET A 1 -22.68 5.18 -17.83
N LEU A 2 -23.16 3.93 -17.99
CA LEU A 2 -22.94 2.89 -16.97
C LEU A 2 -21.46 2.49 -16.79
N LYS A 3 -20.70 2.39 -17.89
CA LYS A 3 -19.25 2.16 -17.86
C LYS A 3 -18.48 3.24 -17.10
N ASP A 4 -18.87 4.50 -17.27
CA ASP A 4 -18.19 5.66 -16.66
C ASP A 4 -18.43 5.71 -15.14
N ILE A 5 -19.64 5.32 -14.71
CA ILE A 5 -19.99 5.19 -13.29
C ILE A 5 -19.19 4.04 -12.66
N ILE A 6 -19.12 2.88 -13.32
CA ILE A 6 -18.36 1.73 -12.82
C ILE A 6 -16.86 2.05 -12.77
N SER A 7 -16.31 2.71 -13.79
CA SER A 7 -14.90 3.10 -13.80
C SER A 7 -14.58 4.13 -12.71
N GLY A 8 -15.45 5.11 -12.50
CA GLY A 8 -15.29 6.11 -11.43
C GLY A 8 -15.42 5.49 -10.03
N LEU A 9 -16.34 4.54 -9.86
CA LEU A 9 -16.56 3.83 -8.60
C LEU A 9 -15.38 2.91 -8.26
N LEU A 10 -14.73 2.31 -9.25
CA LEU A 10 -13.57 1.44 -9.04
C LEU A 10 -12.25 2.24 -8.94
N SER A 11 -12.14 3.39 -9.60
CA SER A 11 -10.90 4.18 -9.58
C SER A 11 -10.62 4.83 -8.22
N LEU A 12 -11.67 5.20 -7.48
CA LEU A 12 -11.58 5.86 -6.18
C LEU A 12 -11.05 4.94 -5.05
N PRO A 13 -11.61 3.73 -4.84
CA PRO A 13 -11.08 2.79 -3.86
C PRO A 13 -9.68 2.33 -4.21
N LEU A 14 -9.39 2.14 -5.50
CA LEU A 14 -8.09 1.68 -5.95
C LEU A 14 -7.00 2.72 -5.67
N SER A 15 -7.26 4.00 -5.94
CA SER A 15 -6.30 5.08 -5.66
C SER A 15 -6.06 5.26 -4.15
N ILE A 16 -7.09 5.11 -3.33
CA ILE A 16 -6.96 5.12 -1.87
C ILE A 16 -6.14 3.92 -1.37
N LEU A 17 -6.39 2.73 -1.91
CA LEU A 17 -5.63 1.51 -1.61
C LEU A 17 -4.14 1.69 -1.93
N TRP A 18 -3.82 2.31 -3.06
CA TRP A 18 -2.43 2.57 -3.43
C TRP A 18 -1.73 3.47 -2.42
N ILE A 19 -2.42 4.44 -1.81
CA ILE A 19 -1.83 5.34 -0.80
C ILE A 19 -1.69 4.63 0.55
N ILE A 20 -2.73 3.91 0.98
CA ILE A 20 -2.76 3.26 2.29
C ILE A 20 -1.82 2.07 2.34
N ALA A 21 -1.69 1.33 1.23
CA ALA A 21 -0.84 0.15 1.15
C ALA A 21 0.58 0.44 1.67
N PRO A 22 1.43 1.27 1.05
CA PRO A 22 2.79 1.51 1.53
C PRO A 22 2.88 1.99 2.99
N MET A 23 1.86 2.71 3.49
CA MET A 23 1.81 3.10 4.91
C MET A 23 1.64 1.89 5.84
N TYR A 24 0.93 0.84 5.40
CA TYR A 24 0.78 -0.40 6.15
C TYR A 24 2.11 -1.16 6.29
N ALA A 25 2.88 -1.31 5.21
CA ALA A 25 4.20 -1.95 5.29
C ALA A 25 5.15 -1.16 6.20
N ALA A 26 5.18 0.16 6.05
CA ALA A 26 5.98 1.03 6.90
C ALA A 26 5.58 0.90 8.39
N TYR A 27 4.28 0.82 8.67
CA TYR A 27 3.78 0.58 10.03
C TYR A 27 4.25 -0.79 10.58
N CYS A 28 4.09 -1.87 9.80
CA CYS A 28 4.56 -3.20 10.18
C CYS A 28 6.06 -3.24 10.47
N ASP A 29 6.88 -2.58 9.64
CA ASP A 29 8.32 -2.47 9.84
C ASP A 29 8.69 -1.65 11.07
N PHE A 30 7.96 -0.55 11.31
CA PHE A 30 8.19 0.30 12.48
C PHE A 30 7.94 -0.47 13.78
N GLN A 31 6.88 -1.29 13.83
CA GLN A 31 6.60 -2.18 14.97
C GLN A 31 7.69 -3.25 15.18
N LYS A 32 8.38 -3.66 14.10
CA LYS A 32 9.50 -4.61 14.14
C LYS A 32 10.85 -3.92 14.41
N GLY A 33 10.90 -2.59 14.54
CA GLY A 33 12.13 -1.82 14.75
C GLY A 33 12.96 -1.56 13.47
N ASN A 34 12.41 -1.89 12.29
CA ASN A 34 13.08 -1.73 11.00
C ASN A 34 12.84 -0.33 10.42
N PHE A 35 13.32 0.71 11.12
CA PHE A 35 13.01 2.11 10.78
C PHE A 35 13.50 2.54 9.38
N PHE A 36 14.67 2.08 8.96
CA PHE A 36 15.18 2.36 7.61
C PHE A 36 14.27 1.75 6.55
N LEU A 37 13.82 0.52 6.77
CA LEU A 37 12.99 -0.22 5.83
C LEU A 37 11.59 0.43 5.72
N ALA A 38 11.03 0.89 6.85
CA ALA A 38 9.82 1.69 6.87
C ALA A 38 9.95 3.02 6.11
N LEU A 39 11.10 3.69 6.24
CA LEU A 39 11.37 4.93 5.48
C LEU A 39 11.47 4.67 3.97
N PHE A 40 12.06 3.54 3.59
CA PHE A 40 12.12 3.12 2.19
C PHE A 40 10.73 2.87 1.60
N ASP A 41 9.79 2.32 2.36
CA ASP A 41 8.40 2.13 1.88
C ASP A 41 7.68 3.46 1.61
N TYR A 42 8.00 4.50 2.38
CA TYR A 42 7.49 5.85 2.12
C TYR A 42 8.16 6.50 0.90
N ALA A 43 9.47 6.36 0.77
CA ALA A 43 10.24 6.97 -0.32
C ALA A 43 10.00 6.27 -1.67
N PHE A 44 9.80 4.95 -1.67
CA PHE A 44 9.58 4.14 -2.86
C PHE A 44 8.20 3.51 -2.80
N PHE A 45 7.21 4.31 -3.15
CA PHE A 45 5.79 3.94 -3.14
C PHE A 45 5.46 2.58 -3.79
N PRO A 46 6.04 2.19 -4.96
CA PRO A 46 5.76 0.87 -5.55
C PRO A 46 6.30 -0.28 -4.70
N LEU A 47 7.47 -0.11 -4.08
CA LEU A 47 8.07 -1.10 -3.19
C LEU A 47 7.22 -1.27 -1.93
N GLY A 48 6.83 -0.16 -1.31
CA GLY A 48 5.95 -0.19 -0.14
C GLY A 48 4.62 -0.88 -0.45
N ALA A 49 3.99 -0.59 -1.60
CA ALA A 49 2.74 -1.24 -1.98
C ALA A 49 2.88 -2.77 -2.17
N ILE A 50 3.94 -3.23 -2.84
CA ILE A 50 4.24 -4.67 -2.99
C ILE A 50 4.43 -5.31 -1.61
N ARG A 51 5.21 -4.67 -0.74
CA ARG A 51 5.51 -5.20 0.58
C ARG A 51 4.28 -5.27 1.47
N SER A 52 3.37 -4.32 1.34
CA SER A 52 2.09 -4.36 2.07
C SER A 52 1.22 -5.53 1.64
N ILE A 53 1.23 -5.87 0.35
CA ILE A 53 0.58 -7.10 -0.13
C ILE A 53 1.26 -8.32 0.50
N LEU A 54 2.59 -8.37 0.55
CA LEU A 54 3.32 -9.47 1.16
C LEU A 54 3.02 -9.62 2.66
N PHE A 55 2.90 -8.51 3.41
CA PHE A 55 2.47 -8.53 4.80
C PHE A 55 1.02 -9.02 4.96
N LEU A 56 0.10 -8.56 4.12
CA LEU A 56 -1.29 -9.02 4.12
C LEU A 56 -1.42 -10.52 3.80
N LEU A 57 -0.51 -11.05 2.97
CA LEU A 57 -0.42 -12.48 2.65
C LEU A 57 0.37 -13.29 3.69
N GLY A 58 0.96 -12.65 4.72
CA GLY A 58 1.76 -13.31 5.75
C GLY A 58 3.08 -13.90 5.25
N VAL A 59 3.59 -13.40 4.13
CA VAL A 59 4.85 -13.88 3.51
C VAL A 59 6.09 -13.32 4.23
N ILE A 60 5.97 -12.11 4.79
CA ILE A 60 7.00 -11.38 5.55
C ILE A 60 6.40 -10.74 6.79
#